data_AF-A0A3G6J8T9-F1
#
_entry.id   AF-A0A3G6J8T9-F1
#
_cell.length_a   1.000
_cell.length_b   1.000
_cell.length_c   1.000
_cell.angle_alpha   90.00
_cell.angle_beta   90.00
_cell.angle_gamma   90.00
#
_symmetry.space_group_name_H-M   'P 1'
#
loop_
_entity.id
_entity.type
_entity.pdbx_description
1 polymer ?
#
loop_
_entity_poly.entity_id
_entity_poly.type
_entity_poly.pdbx_seq_one_letter_code
_entity_poly.pdbx_strand_id
1 'polypeptide(L)'
;MTTEVEAATTTSEESKRPVGAIIIAVIAAIVALGIFLDGRIPLTPSYAATPLADGTYDAEMWGPQAPPATAEQISLLARRDPTDPFALGAVDAPVVLVEYSDFECPFCANWANTIEPTLIADYVNTGKLRIEWNDFPVNGAAAVAAAKAGRAAAEQGKFNEFKAALYAASADVSGHPNNDIDDFVSFAATAGVPDLAKFREDATSDKYDDAVTAARNFAIMIGIQGTPTFLIGDTPFGNTDDVEAVKEVIDAQLAAIESGKKTPTEVGDTDGRDYPELVAPPVAVTTEDAPADQPATEAK
;
A
#
# COMPACT_ATOMS: atom_id res chain seq x y z
N MET A 1 -43.55 82.72 -49.34
CA MET A 1 -42.20 82.49 -49.88
C MET A 1 -41.42 81.80 -48.77
N THR A 2 -41.58 80.49 -48.63
CA THR A 2 -40.72 79.41 -49.20
C THR A 2 -39.42 79.28 -48.41
N THR A 3 -39.36 78.24 -47.56
CA THR A 3 -38.38 77.11 -47.59
C THR A 3 -37.08 77.47 -46.84
N GLU A 4 -36.45 76.64 -46.02
CA GLU A 4 -36.24 75.20 -46.13
C GLU A 4 -35.77 74.59 -44.79
N VAL A 5 -36.02 73.30 -44.63
CA VAL A 5 -35.51 72.42 -43.56
C VAL A 5 -34.20 71.81 -44.05
N GLU A 6 -33.15 71.76 -43.22
CA GLU A 6 -32.05 70.81 -43.41
C GLU A 6 -31.57 70.26 -42.06
N ALA A 7 -31.33 68.96 -42.05
CA ALA A 7 -31.21 68.09 -40.88
C ALA A 7 -29.73 67.78 -40.54
N ALA A 8 -29.53 67.35 -39.28
CA ALA A 8 -28.53 66.42 -38.72
C ALA A 8 -27.08 66.45 -39.27
N THR A 9 -26.04 66.42 -38.44
CA THR A 9 -25.65 65.19 -37.72
C THR A 9 -24.61 65.50 -36.65
N THR A 10 -24.84 65.05 -35.42
CA THR A 10 -23.86 65.00 -34.32
C THR A 10 -23.10 63.68 -34.35
N THR A 11 -21.77 63.69 -34.44
CA THR A 11 -20.93 62.53 -34.17
C THR A 11 -20.31 62.66 -32.77
N SER A 12 -20.72 61.79 -31.85
CA SER A 12 -20.07 61.61 -30.54
C SER A 12 -18.98 60.55 -30.64
N GLU A 13 -17.75 60.90 -30.28
CA GLU A 13 -16.63 59.98 -30.20
C GLU A 13 -16.61 59.30 -28.81
N GLU A 14 -16.80 57.98 -28.78
CA GLU A 14 -16.91 57.14 -27.57
C GLU A 14 -15.53 56.84 -26.98
N SER A 15 -15.20 57.45 -25.84
CA SER A 15 -13.96 57.18 -25.07
C SER A 15 -14.13 55.97 -24.15
N LYS A 16 -13.55 54.83 -24.53
CA LYS A 16 -13.54 53.58 -23.74
C LYS A 16 -12.59 53.68 -22.54
N ARG A 17 -13.14 53.60 -21.33
CA ARG A 17 -12.38 53.46 -20.07
C ARG A 17 -11.87 52.01 -19.89
N PRO A 18 -10.69 51.77 -19.28
CA PRO A 18 -10.08 50.45 -19.19
C PRO A 18 -10.68 49.61 -18.05
N VAL A 19 -11.93 49.17 -18.22
CA VAL A 19 -12.61 48.29 -17.26
C VAL A 19 -11.89 46.93 -17.12
N GLY A 20 -11.24 46.46 -18.20
CA GLY A 20 -10.51 45.18 -18.19
C GLY A 20 -9.27 45.16 -17.29
N ALA A 21 -8.55 46.27 -17.16
CA ALA A 21 -7.34 46.33 -16.34
C ALA A 21 -7.64 46.30 -14.83
N ILE A 22 -8.78 46.88 -14.42
CA ILE A 22 -9.22 46.90 -13.03
C ILE A 22 -9.73 45.51 -12.60
N ILE A 23 -10.43 44.79 -13.48
CA ILE A 23 -10.91 43.43 -13.19
C ILE A 23 -9.73 42.47 -13.01
N ILE A 24 -8.69 42.56 -13.85
CA ILE A 24 -7.50 41.69 -13.74
C ILE A 24 -6.72 41.97 -12.45
N ALA A 25 -6.58 43.23 -12.04
CA ALA A 25 -5.90 43.58 -10.79
C ALA A 25 -6.66 43.12 -9.55
N VAL A 26 -8.01 43.17 -9.57
CA VAL A 26 -8.84 42.68 -8.46
C VAL A 26 -8.83 41.16 -8.37
N ILE A 27 -8.85 40.44 -9.50
CA ILE A 27 -8.74 38.97 -9.51
C ILE A 27 -7.35 38.53 -9.01
N ALA A 28 -6.28 39.20 -9.44
CA ALA A 28 -4.93 38.89 -8.96
C ALA A 28 -4.77 39.16 -7.45
N ALA A 29 -5.40 40.22 -6.92
CA ALA A 29 -5.40 40.52 -5.48
C ALA A 29 -6.24 39.53 -4.67
N ILE A 30 -7.37 39.03 -5.19
CA ILE A 30 -8.19 38.00 -4.54
C ILE A 30 -7.47 36.64 -4.53
N VAL A 31 -6.78 36.29 -5.61
CA VAL A 31 -5.96 35.07 -5.69
C VAL A 31 -4.77 35.17 -4.72
N ALA A 32 -4.07 36.31 -4.67
CA ALA A 32 -2.97 36.51 -3.73
C ALA A 32 -3.43 36.53 -2.26
N LEU A 33 -4.62 37.08 -1.97
CA LEU A 33 -5.18 37.11 -0.61
C LEU A 33 -5.74 35.74 -0.17
N GLY A 34 -6.28 34.96 -1.11
CA GLY A 34 -6.70 33.57 -0.87
C GLY A 34 -5.54 32.60 -0.63
N ILE A 35 -4.33 32.92 -1.12
CA ILE A 35 -3.10 32.16 -0.85
C ILE A 35 -2.50 32.52 0.53
N PHE A 36 -2.83 33.68 1.12
CA PHE A 36 -2.19 34.16 2.34
C PHE A 36 -3.03 34.05 3.62
N LEU A 37 -4.33 33.77 3.55
CA LEU A 37 -5.22 33.67 4.73
C LEU A 37 -5.80 32.28 5.00
N ASP A 38 -5.44 31.29 4.21
CA ASP A 38 -5.87 29.93 4.42
C ASP A 38 -4.62 29.05 4.57
N GLY A 39 -4.25 28.79 5.82
CA GLY A 39 -3.28 27.76 6.21
C GLY A 39 -3.79 26.37 5.84
N ARG A 40 -4.03 26.15 4.54
CA ARG A 40 -4.39 24.87 3.97
C ARG A 40 -3.14 24.02 4.01
N ILE A 41 -3.12 23.18 5.04
CA ILE A 41 -2.63 21.81 5.00
C ILE A 41 -2.66 21.33 3.55
N PRO A 42 -1.55 20.86 2.96
CA PRO A 42 -1.61 20.27 1.64
C PRO A 42 -2.60 19.11 1.69
N LEU A 43 -3.75 19.25 1.03
CA LEU A 43 -4.71 18.17 0.77
C LEU A 43 -4.18 17.24 -0.34
N THR A 44 -2.88 16.93 -0.30
CA THR A 44 -2.40 15.69 -0.88
C THR A 44 -2.67 14.65 0.20
N PRO A 45 -3.56 13.66 -0.02
CA PRO A 45 -3.55 12.49 0.85
C PRO A 45 -2.11 12.02 0.89
N SER A 46 -1.48 12.04 2.07
CA SER A 46 -0.17 11.43 2.20
C SER A 46 -0.40 9.95 1.99
N TYR A 47 -0.10 9.47 0.78
CA TYR A 47 -0.13 8.04 0.46
C TYR A 47 0.98 7.27 1.19
N ALA A 48 1.89 7.99 1.85
CA ALA A 48 2.93 7.45 2.71
C ALA A 48 2.45 7.37 4.16
N ALA A 49 2.89 6.31 4.84
CA ALA A 49 2.69 6.12 6.27
C ALA A 49 3.21 7.31 7.09
N THR A 50 2.63 7.48 8.27
CA THR A 50 3.07 8.48 9.25
C THR A 50 4.23 7.89 10.05
N PRO A 51 5.41 8.54 10.10
CA PRO A 51 6.52 8.06 10.90
C PRO A 51 6.21 8.16 12.41
N LEU A 52 6.86 7.30 13.18
CA LEU A 52 6.87 7.32 14.64
C LEU A 52 7.61 8.57 15.17
N ALA A 53 7.49 8.81 16.48
CA ALA A 53 8.05 10.00 17.13
C ALA A 53 9.59 10.09 17.02
N ASP A 54 10.27 8.95 16.82
CA ASP A 54 11.72 8.86 16.63
C ASP A 54 12.16 8.99 15.16
N GLY A 55 11.20 9.17 14.24
CA GLY A 55 11.45 9.29 12.81
C GLY A 55 11.56 7.94 12.06
N THR A 56 11.43 6.81 12.76
CA THR A 56 11.31 5.48 12.15
C THR A 56 9.87 5.17 11.78
N TYR A 57 9.61 3.98 11.25
CA TYR A 57 8.28 3.48 10.94
C TYR A 57 8.03 2.16 11.66
N ASP A 58 6.75 1.84 11.92
CA ASP A 58 6.34 0.64 12.65
C ASP A 58 6.54 -0.66 11.85
N ALA A 59 7.79 -1.09 11.73
CA ALA A 59 8.19 -2.30 11.01
C ALA A 59 7.87 -3.60 11.76
N GLU A 60 7.38 -3.53 12.99
CA GLU A 60 6.92 -4.68 13.78
C GLU A 60 5.41 -4.90 13.63
N MET A 61 4.70 -4.01 12.93
CA MET A 61 3.27 -4.17 12.67
C MET A 61 2.95 -5.50 11.99
N TRP A 62 1.89 -6.15 12.47
CA TRP A 62 1.29 -7.36 11.89
C TRP A 62 -0.20 -7.43 12.25
N GLY A 63 -0.94 -8.32 11.59
CA GLY A 63 -2.36 -8.54 11.88
C GLY A 63 -3.29 -7.59 11.10
N PRO A 64 -4.57 -7.61 11.44
CA PRO A 64 -5.06 -6.91 12.65
C PRO A 64 -5.02 -7.75 13.93
N GLN A 65 -4.96 -7.08 15.08
CA GLN A 65 -4.74 -7.70 16.39
C GLN A 65 -5.90 -8.60 16.89
N ALA A 66 -6.97 -8.79 16.12
CA ALA A 66 -8.04 -9.73 16.43
C ALA A 66 -8.45 -10.54 15.18
N PRO A 67 -8.53 -11.89 15.28
CA PRO A 67 -9.10 -12.70 14.21
C PRO A 67 -10.59 -12.39 14.00
N PRO A 68 -11.10 -12.46 12.77
CA PRO A 68 -12.53 -12.37 12.51
C PRO A 68 -13.22 -13.59 13.14
N ALA A 69 -14.19 -13.34 14.02
CA ALA A 69 -15.04 -14.37 14.61
C ALA A 69 -16.11 -14.87 13.64
N THR A 70 -16.41 -14.13 12.56
CA THR A 70 -17.39 -14.50 11.52
C THR A 70 -16.94 -14.07 10.12
N ALA A 71 -17.51 -14.66 9.07
CA ALA A 71 -17.27 -14.25 7.69
C ALA A 71 -17.67 -12.78 7.41
N GLU A 72 -18.64 -12.25 8.16
CA GLU A 72 -19.06 -10.84 8.08
C GLU A 72 -18.00 -9.87 8.62
N GLN A 73 -17.00 -10.38 9.37
CA GLN A 73 -15.90 -9.62 9.93
C GLN A 73 -14.64 -9.64 9.05
N ILE A 74 -14.67 -10.24 7.86
CA ILE A 74 -13.52 -10.28 6.94
C ILE A 74 -13.05 -8.86 6.59
N SER A 75 -13.96 -7.89 6.47
CA SER A 75 -13.60 -6.48 6.25
C SER A 75 -12.83 -5.84 7.42
N LEU A 76 -12.87 -6.45 8.61
CA LEU A 76 -12.05 -6.04 9.76
C LEU A 76 -10.60 -6.50 9.65
N LEU A 77 -10.25 -7.27 8.61
CA LEU A 77 -8.87 -7.66 8.32
C LEU A 77 -8.04 -6.51 7.73
N ALA A 78 -8.70 -5.43 7.27
CA ALA A 78 -8.02 -4.20 6.91
C ALA A 78 -7.61 -3.43 8.16
N ARG A 79 -6.32 -3.12 8.31
CA ARG A 79 -5.78 -2.36 9.44
C ARG A 79 -6.26 -0.91 9.44
N ARG A 80 -6.26 -0.25 8.27
CA ARG A 80 -6.57 1.19 8.12
C ARG A 80 -5.81 2.07 9.12
N ASP A 81 -4.56 1.71 9.38
CA ASP A 81 -3.70 2.43 10.30
C ASP A 81 -2.84 3.46 9.53
N PRO A 82 -2.87 4.75 9.91
CA PRO A 82 -2.03 5.77 9.29
C PRO A 82 -0.53 5.56 9.52
N THR A 83 -0.10 4.75 10.49
CA THR A 83 1.32 4.44 10.76
C THR A 83 1.81 3.18 10.06
N ASP A 84 0.94 2.46 9.33
CA ASP A 84 1.28 1.21 8.64
C ASP A 84 2.27 1.42 7.49
N PRO A 85 3.54 1.02 7.62
CA PRO A 85 4.53 1.21 6.57
C PRO A 85 4.44 0.21 5.43
N PHE A 86 3.62 -0.84 5.60
CA PHE A 86 3.40 -1.89 4.61
C PHE A 86 2.25 -1.56 3.67
N ALA A 87 1.55 -0.47 3.92
CA ALA A 87 0.44 -0.03 3.10
C ALA A 87 0.82 0.99 2.03
N LEU A 88 0.00 1.04 1.00
CA LEU A 88 0.05 2.03 -0.06
C LEU A 88 -1.36 2.54 -0.32
N GLY A 89 -1.54 3.86 -0.32
CA GLY A 89 -2.85 4.48 -0.55
C GLY A 89 -3.41 5.18 0.68
N ALA A 90 -4.44 5.99 0.45
CA ALA A 90 -5.05 6.80 1.49
C ALA A 90 -5.67 5.91 2.58
N VAL A 91 -5.46 6.25 3.86
CA VAL A 91 -5.98 5.47 5.00
C VAL A 91 -7.51 5.36 4.99
N ASP A 92 -8.17 6.40 4.48
CA ASP A 92 -9.61 6.54 4.33
C ASP A 92 -10.13 6.11 2.95
N ALA A 93 -9.31 5.45 2.12
CA ALA A 93 -9.77 4.93 0.83
C ALA A 93 -11.01 4.01 1.04
N PRO A 94 -12.06 4.15 0.22
CA PRO A 94 -13.32 3.42 0.44
C PRO A 94 -13.13 1.91 0.37
N VAL A 95 -12.21 1.41 -0.46
CA VAL A 95 -11.89 -0.02 -0.57
C VAL A 95 -10.46 -0.28 -0.10
N VAL A 96 -10.27 -1.37 0.63
CA VAL A 96 -8.95 -1.91 0.97
C VAL A 96 -8.77 -3.27 0.31
N LEU A 97 -7.61 -3.49 -0.29
CA LEU A 97 -7.11 -4.78 -0.73
C LEU A 97 -6.04 -5.23 0.26
N VAL A 98 -6.36 -6.25 1.06
CA VAL A 98 -5.41 -6.90 1.97
C VAL A 98 -4.70 -7.99 1.19
N GLU A 99 -3.38 -7.91 1.07
CA GLU A 99 -2.52 -8.85 0.36
C GLU A 99 -1.76 -9.72 1.37
N TYR A 100 -1.92 -11.04 1.29
CA TYR A 100 -1.05 -12.02 1.97
C TYR A 100 -0.08 -12.61 0.96
N SER A 101 1.21 -12.37 1.17
CA SER A 101 2.21 -12.60 0.12
C SER A 101 3.56 -13.06 0.67
N ASP A 102 4.40 -13.56 -0.23
CA ASP A 102 5.69 -14.18 0.06
C ASP A 102 6.70 -13.73 -1.01
N PHE A 103 7.82 -13.16 -0.56
CA PHE A 103 8.86 -12.60 -1.44
C PHE A 103 9.57 -13.64 -2.33
N GLU A 104 9.52 -14.92 -1.97
CA GLU A 104 10.07 -16.02 -2.75
C GLU A 104 9.02 -16.68 -3.67
N CYS A 105 7.78 -16.23 -3.66
CA CYS A 105 6.71 -16.83 -4.46
C CYS A 105 6.66 -16.25 -5.89
N PRO A 106 6.80 -17.08 -6.95
CA PRO A 106 6.77 -16.59 -8.33
C PRO A 106 5.40 -16.02 -8.74
N PHE A 107 4.30 -16.49 -8.14
CA PHE A 107 2.98 -15.92 -8.39
C PHE A 107 2.83 -14.53 -7.77
N CYS A 108 3.43 -14.30 -6.60
CA CYS A 108 3.46 -12.98 -5.97
C CYS A 108 4.29 -12.01 -6.81
N ALA A 109 5.46 -12.47 -7.29
CA ALA A 109 6.29 -11.71 -8.22
C ALA A 109 5.52 -11.35 -9.50
N ASN A 110 4.81 -12.31 -10.11
CA ASN A 110 3.99 -12.03 -11.29
C ASN A 110 2.92 -10.97 -10.99
N TRP A 111 2.21 -11.08 -9.86
CA TRP A 111 1.17 -10.12 -9.49
C TRP A 111 1.73 -8.71 -9.30
N ALA A 112 2.82 -8.58 -8.53
CA ALA A 112 3.49 -7.31 -8.27
C ALA A 112 4.03 -6.65 -9.55
N ASN A 113 4.48 -7.44 -10.53
CA ASN A 113 5.02 -6.91 -11.80
C ASN A 113 3.94 -6.59 -12.85
N THR A 114 2.77 -7.24 -12.81
CA THR A 114 1.80 -7.19 -13.91
C THR A 114 0.46 -6.56 -13.54
N ILE A 115 -0.01 -6.74 -12.31
CA ILE A 115 -1.34 -6.29 -11.86
C ILE A 115 -1.22 -5.06 -10.96
N GLU A 116 -0.37 -5.13 -9.94
CA GLU A 116 -0.21 -4.06 -8.94
C GLU A 116 -0.01 -2.66 -9.55
N PRO A 117 0.86 -2.46 -10.57
CA PRO A 117 1.10 -1.13 -11.12
C PRO A 117 -0.15 -0.49 -11.74
N THR A 118 -1.03 -1.31 -12.33
CA THR A 118 -2.30 -0.87 -12.90
C THR A 118 -3.27 -0.46 -11.79
N LEU A 119 -3.36 -1.25 -10.72
CA LEU A 119 -4.21 -0.90 -9.57
C LEU A 119 -3.74 0.39 -8.88
N ILE A 120 -2.42 0.59 -8.80
CA ILE A 120 -1.83 1.82 -8.28
C ILE A 120 -2.27 3.02 -9.12
N ALA A 121 -2.12 2.93 -10.44
CA ALA A 121 -2.45 4.01 -11.36
C ALA A 121 -3.94 4.37 -11.32
N ASP A 122 -4.80 3.37 -11.40
CA ASP A 122 -6.24 3.56 -11.61
C ASP A 122 -7.00 3.87 -10.30
N TYR A 123 -6.57 3.28 -9.17
CA TYR A 123 -7.34 3.30 -7.92
C TYR A 123 -6.61 3.89 -6.74
N VAL A 124 -5.33 3.54 -6.53
CA VAL A 124 -4.58 4.05 -5.36
C VAL A 124 -4.32 5.55 -5.50
N ASN A 125 -3.78 5.95 -6.65
CA ASN A 125 -3.48 7.36 -6.95
C ASN A 125 -4.73 8.23 -7.06
N THR A 126 -5.91 7.63 -7.22
CA THR A 126 -7.19 8.34 -7.23
C THR A 126 -7.89 8.33 -5.86
N GLY A 127 -7.25 7.76 -4.83
CA GLY A 127 -7.77 7.68 -3.46
C GLY A 127 -8.89 6.67 -3.26
N LYS A 128 -9.15 5.79 -4.24
CA LYS A 128 -10.23 4.80 -4.21
C LYS A 128 -9.82 3.49 -3.55
N LEU A 129 -8.54 3.14 -3.62
CA LEU A 129 -8.01 1.89 -3.10
C LEU A 129 -6.84 2.15 -2.15
N ARG A 130 -6.79 1.36 -1.09
CA ARG A 130 -5.60 1.14 -0.27
C ARG A 130 -5.18 -0.32 -0.41
N ILE A 131 -3.89 -0.56 -0.56
CA ILE A 131 -3.29 -1.90 -0.58
C ILE A 131 -2.55 -2.07 0.74
N GLU A 132 -2.80 -3.17 1.46
CA GLU A 132 -2.15 -3.48 2.73
C GLU A 132 -1.44 -4.83 2.64
N TRP A 133 -0.11 -4.79 2.69
CA TRP A 133 0.70 -6.00 2.68
C TRP A 133 0.68 -6.71 4.04
N ASN A 134 0.68 -8.04 3.99
CA ASN A 134 0.82 -8.94 5.12
C ASN A 134 1.80 -10.07 4.77
N ASP A 135 2.83 -10.22 5.60
CA ASP A 135 3.80 -11.30 5.45
C ASP A 135 3.10 -12.66 5.62
N PHE A 136 3.27 -13.54 4.64
CA PHE A 136 2.92 -14.95 4.75
C PHE A 136 4.03 -15.84 4.17
N PRO A 137 5.22 -15.87 4.80
CA PRO A 137 6.35 -16.66 4.33
C PRO A 137 6.06 -18.16 4.49
N VAL A 138 5.83 -18.83 3.36
CA VAL A 138 5.52 -20.26 3.23
C VAL A 138 6.63 -21.03 2.51
N ASN A 139 7.55 -20.34 1.82
CA ASN A 139 8.63 -20.95 1.04
C ASN A 139 9.95 -21.14 1.84
N GLY A 140 9.84 -21.44 3.14
CA GLY A 140 10.98 -21.79 3.98
C GLY A 140 11.85 -20.61 4.43
N ALA A 141 13.12 -20.91 4.72
CA ALA A 141 14.02 -19.95 5.39
C ALA A 141 14.35 -18.72 4.54
N ALA A 142 14.45 -18.86 3.22
CA ALA A 142 14.68 -17.72 2.31
C ALA A 142 13.51 -16.73 2.37
N ALA A 143 12.27 -17.22 2.40
CA ALA A 143 11.08 -16.37 2.52
C ALA A 143 11.04 -15.61 3.85
N VAL A 144 11.42 -16.27 4.95
CA VAL A 144 11.53 -15.62 6.27
C VAL A 144 12.61 -14.53 6.23
N ALA A 145 13.78 -14.82 5.66
CA ALA A 145 14.85 -13.82 5.53
C ALA A 145 14.41 -12.62 4.67
N ALA A 146 13.70 -12.87 3.57
CA ALA A 146 13.17 -11.81 2.72
C ALA A 146 12.09 -10.97 3.43
N ALA A 147 11.21 -11.58 4.24
CA ALA A 147 10.24 -10.85 5.06
C ALA A 147 10.93 -9.93 6.08
N LYS A 148 11.98 -10.41 6.75
CA LYS A 148 12.81 -9.59 7.65
C LYS A 148 13.50 -8.44 6.93
N ALA A 149 14.00 -8.68 5.72
CA ALA A 149 14.58 -7.64 4.87
C ALA A 149 13.52 -6.58 4.47
N GLY A 150 12.30 -7.01 4.11
CA GLY A 150 11.19 -6.11 3.87
C GLY A 150 10.89 -5.20 5.07
N ARG A 151 10.87 -5.76 6.28
CA ARG A 151 10.68 -5.00 7.53
C ARG A 151 11.84 -4.02 7.81
N ALA A 152 13.08 -4.41 7.54
CA ALA A 152 14.24 -3.51 7.63
C ALA A 152 14.13 -2.31 6.67
N ALA A 153 13.60 -2.51 5.47
CA ALA A 153 13.29 -1.41 4.55
C ALA A 153 12.08 -0.58 5.04
N ALA A 154 11.06 -1.24 5.59
CA ALA A 154 9.86 -0.59 6.12
C ALA A 154 10.19 0.39 7.25
N GLU A 155 11.07 0.01 8.19
CA GLU A 155 11.50 0.87 9.31
C GLU A 155 12.12 2.20 8.83
N GLN A 156 12.67 2.20 7.62
CA GLN A 156 13.28 3.35 6.98
C GLN A 156 12.36 4.00 5.91
N GLY A 157 11.08 3.63 5.88
CA GLY A 157 10.06 4.21 5.01
C GLY A 157 10.16 3.77 3.55
N LYS A 158 10.77 2.61 3.28
CA LYS A 158 11.11 2.13 1.92
C LYS A 158 10.58 0.74 1.60
N PHE A 159 9.52 0.31 2.28
CA PHE A 159 8.92 -1.00 2.05
C PHE A 159 8.46 -1.20 0.61
N ASN A 160 7.64 -0.28 0.09
CA ASN A 160 7.02 -0.44 -1.25
C ASN A 160 8.09 -0.41 -2.35
N GLU A 161 9.08 0.47 -2.26
CA GLU A 161 10.19 0.51 -3.21
C GLU A 161 11.09 -0.73 -3.12
N PHE A 162 11.32 -1.26 -1.91
CA PHE A 162 12.04 -2.51 -1.71
C PHE A 162 11.28 -3.71 -2.31
N LYS A 163 9.98 -3.83 -2.02
CA LYS A 163 9.09 -4.84 -2.60
C LYS A 163 9.16 -4.83 -4.13
N ALA A 164 9.01 -3.65 -4.72
CA ALA A 164 9.09 -3.47 -6.18
C ALA A 164 10.46 -3.88 -6.74
N ALA A 165 11.56 -3.47 -6.10
CA ALA A 165 12.90 -3.82 -6.54
C ALA A 165 13.17 -5.33 -6.48
N LEU A 166 12.79 -5.99 -5.38
CA LEU A 166 12.94 -7.43 -5.20
C LEU A 166 12.11 -8.22 -6.23
N TYR A 167 10.83 -7.88 -6.40
CA TYR A 167 9.99 -8.60 -7.35
C TYR A 167 10.34 -8.32 -8.80
N ALA A 168 10.82 -7.12 -9.14
CA ALA A 168 11.36 -6.83 -10.48
C ALA A 168 12.56 -7.73 -10.80
N ALA A 169 13.44 -7.99 -9.83
CA ALA A 169 14.57 -8.91 -10.01
C ALA A 169 14.12 -10.38 -10.18
N SER A 170 12.90 -10.70 -9.75
CA SER A 170 12.31 -12.05 -9.83
C SER A 170 11.33 -12.22 -11.00
N ALA A 171 11.18 -11.24 -11.89
CA ALA A 171 10.16 -11.24 -12.96
C ALA A 171 10.29 -12.42 -13.94
N ASP A 172 11.53 -12.87 -14.21
CA ASP A 172 11.82 -13.99 -15.12
C ASP A 172 12.14 -15.30 -14.38
N VAL A 173 11.95 -15.35 -13.06
CA VAL A 173 12.25 -16.52 -12.23
C VAL A 173 11.00 -17.40 -12.09
N SER A 174 11.02 -18.61 -12.67
CA SER A 174 9.86 -19.52 -12.64
C SER A 174 9.70 -20.28 -11.32
N GLY A 175 10.67 -20.21 -10.41
CA GLY A 175 10.68 -20.90 -9.11
C GLY A 175 10.94 -19.91 -7.97
N HIS A 176 11.56 -20.39 -6.89
CA HIS A 176 12.00 -19.54 -5.79
C HIS A 176 13.38 -18.93 -6.11
N PRO A 177 13.56 -17.60 -6.04
CA PRO A 177 14.83 -16.95 -6.35
C PRO A 177 15.96 -17.32 -5.37
N ASN A 178 15.61 -17.70 -4.14
CA ASN A 178 16.53 -18.01 -3.03
C ASN A 178 17.50 -16.86 -2.75
N ASN A 179 16.98 -15.63 -2.69
CA ASN A 179 17.80 -14.44 -2.46
C ASN A 179 18.50 -14.50 -1.10
N ASP A 180 19.72 -13.99 -1.03
CA ASP A 180 20.49 -13.86 0.20
C ASP A 180 20.59 -12.40 0.71
N ILE A 181 21.33 -12.20 1.79
CA ILE A 181 21.50 -10.86 2.39
C ILE A 181 22.17 -9.84 1.45
N ASP A 182 23.05 -10.28 0.57
CA ASP A 182 23.72 -9.38 -0.37
C ASP A 182 22.75 -8.95 -1.48
N ASP A 183 21.89 -9.87 -1.94
CA ASP A 183 20.77 -9.54 -2.85
C ASP A 183 19.82 -8.53 -2.18
N PHE A 184 19.40 -8.78 -0.93
CA PHE A 184 18.51 -7.88 -0.20
C PHE A 184 19.12 -6.48 -0.03
N VAL A 185 20.42 -6.38 0.26
CA VAL A 185 21.11 -5.07 0.34
C VAL A 185 21.14 -4.37 -1.01
N SER A 186 21.27 -5.11 -2.13
CA SER A 186 21.18 -4.55 -3.48
C SER A 186 19.79 -4.00 -3.80
N PHE A 187 18.73 -4.72 -3.41
CA PHE A 187 17.35 -4.26 -3.57
C PHE A 187 17.07 -3.04 -2.69
N ALA A 188 17.57 -3.03 -1.44
CA ALA A 188 17.49 -1.88 -0.54
C ALA A 188 18.20 -0.64 -1.12
N ALA A 189 19.37 -0.82 -1.73
CA ALA A 189 20.08 0.27 -2.41
C ALA A 189 19.26 0.81 -3.60
N THR A 190 18.67 -0.09 -4.40
CA THR A 190 17.79 0.27 -5.52
C THR A 190 16.54 1.02 -5.05
N ALA A 191 15.97 0.61 -3.93
CA ALA A 191 14.82 1.23 -3.29
C ALA A 191 15.12 2.60 -2.66
N GLY A 192 16.41 2.95 -2.53
CA GLY A 192 16.83 4.19 -1.87
C GLY A 192 16.71 4.15 -0.35
N VAL A 193 16.91 2.98 0.27
CA VAL A 193 17.04 2.85 1.73
C VAL A 193 18.22 3.72 2.21
N PRO A 194 18.00 4.66 3.14
CA PRO A 194 19.00 5.66 3.49
C PRO A 194 20.19 5.11 4.28
N ASP A 195 19.98 4.09 5.13
CA ASP A 195 21.03 3.43 5.90
C ASP A 195 21.09 1.93 5.62
N LEU A 196 21.99 1.56 4.69
CA LEU A 196 22.20 0.17 4.29
C LEU A 196 22.94 -0.67 5.35
N ALA A 197 23.71 -0.03 6.24
CA ALA A 197 24.39 -0.73 7.32
C ALA A 197 23.38 -1.16 8.38
N LYS A 198 22.51 -0.23 8.80
CA LYS A 198 21.38 -0.51 9.67
C LYS A 198 20.41 -1.52 9.05
N PHE A 199 20.10 -1.38 7.76
CA PHE A 199 19.28 -2.36 7.04
C PHE A 199 19.84 -3.77 7.18
N ARG A 200 21.14 -3.96 6.90
CA ARG A 200 21.78 -5.28 6.99
C ARG A 200 21.75 -5.82 8.43
N GLU A 201 22.05 -4.97 9.40
CA GLU A 201 22.01 -5.33 10.82
C GLU A 201 20.61 -5.80 11.23
N ASP A 202 19.60 -4.97 11.01
CA ASP A 202 18.21 -5.28 11.38
C ASP A 202 17.71 -6.54 10.65
N ALA A 203 17.94 -6.65 9.33
CA ALA A 203 17.48 -7.78 8.51
C ALA A 203 18.13 -9.13 8.91
N THR A 204 19.31 -9.12 9.53
CA THR A 204 20.03 -10.34 9.95
C THR A 204 19.93 -10.62 11.45
N SER A 205 19.54 -9.65 12.26
CA SER A 205 19.27 -9.79 13.70
C SER A 205 17.95 -10.52 13.98
N ASP A 206 17.65 -10.79 15.25
CA ASP A 206 16.39 -11.37 15.73
C ASP A 206 15.23 -10.36 15.83
N LYS A 207 15.49 -9.07 15.55
CA LYS A 207 14.57 -7.95 15.75
C LYS A 207 13.15 -8.18 15.23
N TYR A 208 12.99 -8.78 14.05
CA TYR A 208 11.67 -8.97 13.43
C TYR A 208 11.14 -10.41 13.52
N ASP A 209 11.82 -11.30 14.24
CA ASP A 209 11.46 -12.73 14.28
C ASP A 209 10.04 -12.95 14.83
N ASP A 210 9.72 -12.26 15.92
CA ASP A 210 8.39 -12.35 16.56
C ASP A 210 7.30 -11.78 15.66
N ALA A 211 7.53 -10.63 15.02
CA ALA A 211 6.56 -10.00 14.13
C ALA A 211 6.27 -10.84 12.87
N VAL A 212 7.31 -11.39 12.23
CA VAL A 212 7.16 -12.28 11.06
C VAL A 212 6.44 -13.56 11.46
N THR A 213 6.78 -14.14 12.62
CA THR A 213 6.14 -15.36 13.13
C THR A 213 4.67 -15.10 13.46
N ALA A 214 4.36 -13.98 14.10
CA ALA A 214 3.00 -13.60 14.44
C ALA A 214 2.14 -13.33 13.20
N ALA A 215 2.67 -12.60 12.21
CA ALA A 215 2.01 -12.37 10.93
C ALA A 215 1.65 -13.68 10.21
N ARG A 216 2.63 -14.60 10.11
CA ARG A 216 2.44 -15.92 9.50
C ARG A 216 1.40 -16.75 10.24
N ASN A 217 1.47 -16.80 11.57
CA ASN A 217 0.53 -17.57 12.38
C ASN A 217 -0.88 -17.00 12.30
N PHE A 218 -1.00 -15.67 12.25
CA PHE A 218 -2.28 -15.00 12.03
C PHE A 218 -2.91 -15.39 10.70
N ALA A 219 -2.14 -15.35 9.60
CA ALA A 219 -2.62 -15.79 8.28
C ALA A 219 -3.12 -17.25 8.29
N ILE A 220 -2.38 -18.16 8.94
CA ILE A 220 -2.82 -19.57 9.10
C ILE A 220 -4.11 -19.65 9.91
N MET A 221 -4.19 -18.93 11.03
CA MET A 221 -5.34 -18.95 11.93
C MET A 221 -6.64 -18.51 11.23
N ILE A 222 -6.57 -17.52 10.34
CA ILE A 222 -7.73 -17.04 9.58
C ILE A 222 -8.01 -17.87 8.31
N GLY A 223 -7.25 -18.94 8.08
CA GLY A 223 -7.49 -19.89 7.00
C GLY A 223 -6.84 -19.55 5.65
N ILE A 224 -5.82 -18.67 5.61
CA ILE A 224 -5.02 -18.46 4.41
C ILE A 224 -4.21 -19.72 4.13
N GLN A 225 -4.32 -20.25 2.91
CA GLN A 225 -3.74 -21.54 2.51
C GLN A 225 -2.61 -21.43 1.48
N GLY A 226 -2.36 -20.24 0.93
CA GLY A 226 -1.29 -20.02 -0.04
C GLY A 226 -1.12 -18.56 -0.43
N THR A 227 -0.14 -18.29 -1.29
CA THR A 227 0.22 -16.95 -1.75
C THR A 227 0.20 -16.83 -3.29
N PRO A 228 -0.16 -15.66 -3.84
CA PRO A 228 -0.81 -14.58 -3.12
C PRO A 228 -2.27 -14.93 -2.80
N THR A 229 -2.78 -14.44 -1.66
CA THR A 229 -4.21 -14.42 -1.35
C THR A 229 -4.62 -12.99 -1.05
N PHE A 230 -5.78 -12.58 -1.57
CA PHE A 230 -6.28 -11.23 -1.43
C PHE A 230 -7.64 -11.21 -0.72
N LEU A 231 -7.92 -10.11 -0.02
CA LEU A 231 -9.26 -9.74 0.41
C LEU A 231 -9.55 -8.35 -0.12
N ILE A 232 -10.56 -8.20 -0.97
CA ILE A 232 -10.94 -6.92 -1.58
C ILE A 232 -12.24 -6.46 -0.93
N GLY A 233 -12.13 -5.53 0.02
CA GLY A 233 -13.21 -5.19 0.94
C GLY A 233 -13.60 -6.41 1.79
N ASP A 234 -14.80 -6.93 1.57
CA ASP A 234 -15.32 -8.14 2.24
C ASP A 234 -15.26 -9.40 1.36
N THR A 235 -14.63 -9.33 0.18
CA THR A 235 -14.61 -10.42 -0.80
C THR A 235 -13.25 -11.11 -0.81
N PRO A 236 -13.16 -12.39 -0.41
CA PRO A 236 -11.98 -13.20 -0.64
C PRO A 236 -11.71 -13.36 -2.12
N PHE A 237 -10.45 -13.19 -2.52
CA PHE A 237 -10.05 -13.20 -3.92
C PHE A 237 -8.72 -13.96 -4.07
N GLY A 238 -8.68 -14.89 -5.01
CA GLY A 238 -7.51 -15.74 -5.26
C GLY A 238 -6.53 -15.09 -6.23
N ASN A 239 -5.40 -15.77 -6.44
CA ASN A 239 -4.45 -15.39 -7.48
C ASN A 239 -5.09 -15.43 -8.89
N THR A 240 -4.78 -14.44 -9.72
CA THR A 240 -5.22 -14.32 -11.12
C THR A 240 -4.15 -13.59 -11.93
N ASP A 241 -4.11 -13.82 -13.24
CA ASP A 241 -3.36 -13.03 -14.22
C ASP A 241 -4.26 -12.01 -14.97
N ASP A 242 -5.56 -12.03 -14.72
CA ASP A 242 -6.54 -11.10 -15.31
C ASP A 242 -6.74 -9.88 -14.42
N VAL A 243 -6.14 -8.76 -14.82
CA VAL A 243 -6.29 -7.46 -14.14
C VAL A 243 -7.73 -6.96 -14.16
N GLU A 244 -8.51 -7.26 -15.21
CA GLU A 244 -9.90 -6.80 -15.30
C GLU A 244 -10.79 -7.53 -14.29
N ALA A 245 -10.54 -8.81 -14.02
CA ALA A 245 -11.23 -9.54 -12.95
C ALA A 245 -11.01 -8.88 -11.57
N VAL A 246 -9.80 -8.38 -11.29
CA VAL A 246 -9.50 -7.65 -10.04
C VAL A 246 -10.26 -6.32 -9.99
N LYS A 247 -10.25 -5.59 -11.11
CA LYS A 247 -10.93 -4.29 -11.25
C LYS A 247 -12.44 -4.41 -11.09
N GLU A 248 -13.06 -5.43 -11.67
CA GLU A 248 -14.49 -5.70 -11.52
C GLU A 248 -14.90 -5.87 -10.04
N VAL A 249 -14.08 -6.56 -9.24
CA VAL A 249 -14.33 -6.71 -7.80
C VAL A 249 -14.20 -5.38 -7.08
N ILE A 250 -13.15 -4.60 -7.37
CA ILE A 250 -12.95 -3.27 -6.77
C ILE A 250 -14.12 -2.33 -7.12
N ASP A 251 -14.50 -2.27 -8.39
CA ASP A 251 -15.60 -1.44 -8.89
C ASP A 251 -16.95 -1.84 -8.26
N ALA A 252 -17.19 -3.14 -8.08
CA ALA A 252 -18.38 -3.63 -7.40
C ALA A 252 -18.43 -3.19 -5.93
N GLN A 253 -17.29 -3.21 -5.22
CA GLN A 253 -17.18 -2.72 -3.85
C GLN A 253 -17.45 -1.20 -3.78
N LEU A 254 -16.83 -0.43 -4.68
CA LEU A 254 -17.04 1.01 -4.79
C LEU A 254 -18.51 1.37 -5.05
N ALA A 255 -19.15 0.72 -6.02
CA ALA A 255 -20.56 0.96 -6.34
C ALA A 255 -21.51 0.59 -5.18
N ALA A 256 -21.19 -0.46 -4.42
CA ALA A 256 -21.96 -0.83 -3.23
C ALA A 256 -21.84 0.22 -2.13
N ILE A 257 -20.66 0.82 -1.96
CA ILE A 257 -20.41 1.93 -1.02
C ILE A 257 -21.16 3.19 -1.47
N GLU A 258 -21.03 3.59 -2.74
CA GLU A 258 -21.69 4.78 -3.30
C GLU A 258 -23.22 4.71 -3.23
N SER A 259 -23.78 3.51 -3.39
CA SER A 259 -25.22 3.28 -3.28
C SER A 259 -25.72 3.12 -1.83
N GLY A 260 -24.83 3.23 -0.83
CA GLY A 260 -25.15 3.08 0.59
C GLY A 260 -25.53 1.65 1.00
N LYS A 261 -25.29 0.66 0.14
CA LYS A 261 -25.49 -0.77 0.46
C LYS A 261 -24.40 -1.31 1.37
N LYS A 262 -23.23 -0.65 1.38
CA LYS A 262 -22.12 -0.90 2.29
C LYS A 262 -21.63 0.43 2.85
N THR A 263 -21.14 0.41 4.07
CA THR A 263 -20.42 1.54 4.65
C THR A 263 -18.93 1.27 4.48
N PRO A 264 -18.10 2.27 4.11
CA PRO A 264 -16.65 2.12 4.25
C PRO A 264 -16.33 1.76 5.70
N THR A 265 -15.48 0.77 5.93
CA THR A 265 -14.96 0.52 7.28
C THR A 265 -14.23 1.78 7.75
N GLU A 266 -14.67 2.39 8.85
CA GLU A 266 -14.14 3.68 9.30
C GLU A 266 -12.69 3.56 9.81
N VAL A 267 -11.91 4.63 9.58
CA VAL A 267 -10.57 4.78 10.16
C VAL A 267 -10.74 4.99 11.67
N GLY A 268 -10.35 3.99 12.46
CA GLY A 268 -10.34 4.11 13.92
C GLY A 268 -11.59 3.63 14.67
N ASP A 269 -12.37 2.65 14.15
CA ASP A 269 -13.25 1.83 15.01
C ASP A 269 -12.44 0.87 15.92
N THR A 270 -11.61 1.50 16.73
CA THR A 270 -10.85 0.94 17.85
C THR A 270 -11.48 1.41 19.16
N ASP A 271 -12.81 1.52 19.22
CA ASP A 271 -13.51 1.86 20.46
C ASP A 271 -13.23 0.78 21.52
N GLY A 272 -12.22 1.04 22.36
CA GLY A 272 -12.02 0.43 23.66
C GLY A 272 -11.81 -1.09 23.71
N ARG A 273 -11.17 -1.71 22.72
CA ARG A 273 -10.89 -3.15 22.79
C ARG A 273 -9.58 -3.42 23.55
N ASP A 274 -9.70 -3.74 24.83
CA ASP A 274 -8.72 -4.56 25.56
C ASP A 274 -8.54 -5.86 24.75
N TYR A 275 -7.48 -5.94 23.96
CA TYR A 275 -7.11 -7.16 23.25
C TYR A 275 -6.47 -8.10 24.27
N PRO A 276 -7.01 -9.30 24.52
CA PRO A 276 -6.36 -10.24 25.41
C PRO A 276 -4.99 -10.59 24.84
N GLU A 277 -3.97 -10.56 25.70
CA GLU A 277 -2.63 -11.02 25.42
C GLU A 277 -2.70 -12.45 24.84
N LEU A 278 -2.45 -12.58 23.53
CA LEU A 278 -2.45 -13.88 22.87
C LEU A 278 -1.19 -14.63 23.31
N VAL A 279 -1.37 -15.56 24.24
CA VAL A 279 -0.35 -16.57 24.56
C VAL A 279 -0.18 -17.43 23.32
N ALA A 280 0.94 -17.25 22.61
CA ALA A 280 1.32 -18.08 21.48
C ALA A 280 1.29 -19.57 21.90
N PRO A 281 0.63 -20.47 21.15
CA PRO A 281 0.79 -21.89 21.40
C PRO A 281 2.26 -22.29 21.13
N PRO A 282 2.85 -23.20 21.91
CA PRO A 282 4.23 -23.61 21.74
C PRO A 282 4.41 -24.25 20.36
N VAL A 283 5.29 -23.67 19.54
CA VAL A 283 5.69 -24.25 18.25
C VAL A 283 6.57 -25.46 18.55
N ALA A 284 6.06 -26.66 18.25
CA ALA A 284 6.91 -27.82 18.11
C ALA A 284 7.67 -27.70 16.79
N VAL A 285 8.91 -27.20 16.86
CA VAL A 285 9.87 -27.35 15.77
C VAL A 285 10.23 -28.84 15.70
N THR A 286 9.57 -29.60 14.83
CA THR A 286 10.05 -30.94 14.50
C THR A 286 11.26 -30.77 13.59
N THR A 287 12.44 -30.92 14.18
CA THR A 287 13.70 -31.13 13.47
C THR A 287 13.66 -32.50 12.79
N GLU A 288 12.96 -32.62 11.69
CA GLU A 288 12.94 -33.88 10.91
C GLU A 288 12.79 -33.53 9.43
N ASP A 289 13.81 -32.87 8.87
CA ASP A 289 14.14 -32.89 7.44
C ASP A 289 15.56 -32.33 7.22
N ALA A 290 16.53 -32.88 7.96
CA ALA A 290 17.92 -32.84 7.51
C ALA A 290 18.10 -33.90 6.41
N PRO A 291 18.60 -33.57 5.22
CA PRO A 291 18.78 -34.57 4.17
C PRO A 291 19.85 -35.58 4.61
N ALA A 292 19.48 -36.87 4.58
CA ALA A 292 20.39 -37.97 4.84
C ALA A 292 21.49 -38.02 3.78
N ASP A 293 22.73 -37.93 4.26
CA ASP A 293 23.97 -38.17 3.56
C ASP A 293 23.94 -39.57 2.91
N GLN A 294 23.83 -39.65 1.57
CA GLN A 294 23.98 -40.91 0.84
C GLN A 294 25.43 -41.09 0.41
N PRO A 295 26.12 -42.19 0.81
CA PRO A 295 27.47 -42.44 0.35
C PRO A 295 27.47 -42.87 -1.12
N ALA A 296 28.37 -42.28 -1.90
CA ALA A 296 28.66 -42.65 -3.27
C ALA A 296 29.06 -44.13 -3.37
N THR A 297 28.27 -44.93 -4.08
CA THR A 297 28.66 -46.28 -4.48
C THR A 297 29.57 -46.20 -5.70
N GLU A 298 30.82 -46.64 -5.52
CA GLU A 298 31.78 -46.93 -6.59
C GLU A 298 31.21 -47.94 -7.59
N ALA A 299 31.25 -47.61 -8.88
CA ALA A 299 31.06 -48.56 -9.97
C ALA A 299 32.42 -48.98 -10.51
N LYS A 300 32.61 -50.30 -10.60
CA LYS A 300 33.69 -50.99 -11.30
C LYS A 300 33.21 -51.42 -12.69
#